data_AF-A0A534RLU7-F1
#
_entry.id   AF-A0A534RLU7-F1
#
_cell.length_a   1.000
_cell.length_b   1.000
_cell.length_c   1.000
_cell.angle_alpha   90.00
_cell.angle_beta   90.00
_cell.angle_gamma   90.00
#
_symmetry.space_group_name_H-M   'P 1'
#
loop_
_entity.id
_entity.type
_entity.pdbx_description
1 polymer ?
#
loop_
_entity_poly.entity_id
_entity_poly.type
_entity_poly.pdbx_seq_one_letter_code
_entity_poly.pdbx_strand_id
1 'polypeptide(L)'
;MRYRSRYLSTSPTVSTRACPVCGATPRSSRSVYCEKAACKQRAYRLRHQPQATVDPAVLRKQLQRQRLLVDHTVYECPSCQERFLGERRCPDCHLFARAVGLGGSCPDCETVILLADLLELEGMAPA
;
A
#
# COMPACT_ATOMS: atom_id res chain seq x y z
N MET A 1 -26.60 27.31 -40.36
CA MET A 1 -26.75 27.28 -38.89
C MET A 1 -26.50 25.86 -38.40
N ARG A 2 -25.41 25.60 -37.66
CA ARG A 2 -25.10 24.26 -37.10
C ARG A 2 -25.31 24.32 -35.59
N TYR A 3 -26.27 23.55 -35.07
CA TYR A 3 -26.53 23.45 -33.64
C TYR A 3 -25.47 22.51 -33.02
N ARG A 4 -24.51 23.06 -32.28
CA ARG A 4 -23.55 22.28 -31.49
C ARG A 4 -24.24 21.87 -30.18
N SER A 5 -24.52 20.57 -30.04
CA SER A 5 -24.98 20.02 -28.75
C SER A 5 -23.92 20.29 -27.69
N ARG A 6 -24.35 20.85 -26.55
CA ARG A 6 -23.51 21.31 -25.44
C ARG A 6 -23.33 20.23 -24.34
N TYR A 7 -23.87 19.04 -24.56
CA TYR A 7 -23.80 17.94 -23.61
C TYR A 7 -22.72 16.95 -24.06
N LEU A 8 -21.68 16.77 -23.23
CA LEU A 8 -20.80 15.60 -23.33
C LEU A 8 -21.68 14.37 -23.11
N SER A 9 -21.80 13.53 -24.13
CA SER A 9 -22.36 12.20 -23.99
C SER A 9 -21.43 11.37 -23.11
N THR A 10 -21.69 11.38 -21.80
CA THR A 10 -21.14 10.38 -20.88
C THR A 10 -21.69 9.04 -21.33
N SER A 11 -20.87 8.23 -22.00
CA SER A 11 -21.23 6.85 -22.29
C SER A 11 -21.67 6.18 -20.98
N PRO A 12 -22.78 5.42 -20.96
CA PRO A 12 -23.11 4.65 -19.77
C PRO A 12 -21.93 3.74 -19.47
N THR A 13 -21.33 3.90 -18.29
CA THR A 13 -20.38 2.94 -17.78
C THR A 13 -21.14 1.63 -17.64
N VAL A 14 -20.95 0.73 -18.61
CA VAL A 14 -21.48 -0.63 -18.51
C VAL A 14 -20.73 -1.27 -17.36
N SER A 15 -21.30 -1.18 -16.16
CA SER A 15 -20.86 -1.96 -15.01
C SER A 15 -21.16 -3.41 -15.36
N THR A 16 -20.18 -4.07 -15.98
CA THR A 16 -20.22 -5.50 -16.24
C THR A 16 -20.27 -6.20 -14.90
N ARG A 17 -21.49 -6.54 -14.47
CA ARG A 17 -21.72 -7.28 -13.25
C ARG A 17 -21.01 -8.62 -13.36
N ALA A 18 -20.00 -8.79 -12.53
CA ALA A 18 -19.18 -9.98 -12.47
C ALA A 18 -19.21 -10.55 -11.06
N CYS A 19 -19.18 -11.88 -10.97
CA CYS A 19 -19.03 -12.58 -9.72
C CYS A 19 -17.70 -12.15 -9.07
N PRO A 20 -17.69 -11.66 -7.82
CA PRO A 20 -16.47 -11.13 -7.20
C PRO A 20 -15.41 -12.20 -6.90
N VAL A 21 -15.74 -13.49 -7.08
CA VAL A 21 -14.83 -14.60 -6.82
C VAL A 21 -14.15 -15.13 -8.10
N CYS A 22 -14.85 -15.09 -9.23
CA CYS A 22 -14.37 -15.74 -10.46
C CYS A 22 -14.58 -14.93 -11.74
N GLY A 23 -15.15 -13.73 -11.66
CA GLY A 23 -15.39 -12.87 -12.82
C GLY A 23 -16.58 -13.27 -13.71
N ALA A 24 -17.17 -14.45 -13.52
CA ALA A 24 -18.29 -14.92 -14.35
C ALA A 24 -19.57 -14.08 -14.14
N THR A 25 -20.43 -14.02 -15.15
CA THR A 25 -21.69 -13.28 -15.08
C THR A 25 -22.68 -13.93 -14.08
N PRO A 26 -23.29 -13.14 -13.17
CA PRO A 26 -24.35 -13.64 -12.30
C PRO A 26 -25.60 -14.04 -13.11
N ARG A 27 -26.32 -15.07 -12.63
CA ARG A 27 -27.52 -15.60 -13.31
C ARG A 27 -28.64 -14.56 -13.45
N SER A 28 -28.73 -13.64 -12.50
CA SER A 28 -29.79 -12.63 -12.43
C SER A 28 -29.21 -11.28 -12.04
N SER A 29 -29.92 -10.22 -12.43
CA SER A 29 -29.66 -8.86 -11.95
C SER A 29 -29.76 -8.73 -10.42
N ARG A 30 -30.43 -9.66 -9.73
CA ARG A 30 -30.51 -9.68 -8.26
C ARG A 30 -29.43 -10.52 -7.58
N SER A 31 -28.70 -11.36 -8.33
CA SER A 31 -27.66 -12.22 -7.76
C SER A 31 -26.29 -11.55 -7.83
N VAL A 32 -25.54 -11.57 -6.73
CA VAL A 32 -24.16 -11.05 -6.64
C VAL A 32 -23.13 -12.09 -7.12
N TYR A 33 -23.42 -13.38 -6.95
CA TYR A 33 -22.53 -14.48 -7.32
C TYR A 33 -23.02 -15.20 -8.57
N CYS A 34 -22.10 -15.89 -9.25
CA CYS A 34 -22.46 -16.83 -10.29
C CYS A 34 -23.23 -18.03 -9.71
N GLU A 35 -23.77 -18.87 -10.59
CA GLU A 35 -24.53 -20.07 -10.22
C GLU A 35 -23.73 -21.12 -9.44
N LYS A 36 -22.40 -21.07 -9.50
CA LYS A 36 -21.52 -22.01 -8.80
C LYS A 36 -21.59 -21.75 -7.29
N ALA A 37 -22.19 -22.68 -6.55
CA ALA A 37 -22.29 -22.63 -5.09
C ALA A 37 -20.91 -22.46 -4.40
N ALA A 38 -19.85 -23.00 -5.00
CA ALA A 38 -18.48 -22.85 -4.52
C ALA A 38 -18.05 -21.38 -4.40
N CYS A 39 -18.49 -20.49 -5.30
CA CYS A 39 -18.17 -19.06 -5.23
C CYS A 39 -18.90 -18.38 -4.06
N LYS A 40 -20.18 -18.70 -3.85
CA LYS A 40 -20.95 -18.19 -2.70
C LYS A 40 -20.35 -18.64 -1.38
N GLN A 41 -19.99 -19.93 -1.28
CA GLN A 41 -19.37 -20.50 -0.08
C GLN A 41 -17.96 -19.96 0.16
N ARG A 42 -17.14 -19.78 -0.89
CA ARG A 42 -15.80 -19.16 -0.76
C ARG A 42 -15.91 -17.72 -0.26
N ALA A 43 -16.81 -16.93 -0.83
CA ALA A 43 -17.03 -15.56 -0.37
C ALA A 43 -17.55 -15.51 1.07
N TYR A 44 -18.44 -16.44 1.46
CA TYR A 44 -18.88 -16.58 2.84
C TYR A 44 -17.70 -16.89 3.77
N ARG A 45 -16.87 -17.88 3.42
CA ARG A 45 -15.68 -18.25 4.20
C ARG A 45 -14.71 -17.09 4.35
N LEU A 46 -14.41 -16.36 3.28
CA LEU A 46 -13.51 -15.20 3.33
C LEU A 46 -14.04 -14.08 4.23
N ARG A 47 -15.36 -13.82 4.22
CA ARG A 47 -15.98 -12.82 5.11
C ARG A 47 -15.98 -13.24 6.58
N HIS A 48 -16.04 -14.53 6.86
CA HIS A 48 -16.07 -15.08 8.22
C HIS A 48 -14.71 -15.59 8.67
N GLN A 49 -13.69 -15.47 7.82
CA GLN A 49 -12.34 -15.78 8.21
C GLN A 49 -11.94 -14.70 9.23
N PRO A 50 -11.64 -15.07 10.48
CA PRO A 50 -11.12 -14.10 11.43
C PRO A 50 -9.87 -13.50 10.78
N GLN A 51 -9.86 -12.17 10.63
CA GLN A 51 -8.64 -11.50 10.22
C GLN A 51 -7.58 -11.89 11.24
N ALA A 52 -6.49 -12.49 10.76
CA ALA A 52 -5.38 -12.82 11.63
C ALA A 52 -4.91 -11.50 12.24
N THR A 53 -5.21 -11.28 13.52
CA THR A 53 -4.69 -10.15 14.28
C THR A 53 -3.21 -10.44 14.48
N VAL A 54 -2.39 -9.95 13.57
CA VAL A 54 -0.94 -10.05 13.71
C VAL A 54 -0.55 -9.12 14.85
N ASP A 55 0.04 -9.66 15.91
CA ASP A 55 0.60 -8.85 16.98
C ASP A 55 1.76 -8.00 16.41
N PRO A 56 1.65 -6.66 16.41
CA PRO A 56 2.68 -5.78 15.88
C PRO A 56 4.02 -5.95 16.57
N ALA A 57 4.06 -6.34 17.86
CA ALA A 57 5.30 -6.58 18.58
C ALA A 57 6.03 -7.83 18.06
N VAL A 58 5.29 -8.90 17.77
CA VAL A 58 5.84 -10.13 17.18
C VAL A 58 6.35 -9.86 15.76
N LEU A 59 5.55 -9.16 14.95
CA LEU A 59 5.95 -8.79 13.59
C LEU A 59 7.22 -7.94 13.58
N ARG A 60 7.30 -6.91 14.45
CA ARG A 60 8.48 -6.05 14.56
C ARG A 60 9.73 -6.85 14.93
N LYS A 61 9.64 -7.77 15.89
CA LYS A 61 10.77 -8.64 16.28
C LYS A 61 11.22 -9.54 15.12
N GLN A 62 10.28 -10.10 14.35
CA GLN A 62 10.59 -10.92 13.19
C GLN A 62 11.31 -10.11 12.10
N LEU A 63 10.78 -8.94 11.74
CA LEU A 63 11.38 -8.06 10.73
C LEU A 63 12.77 -7.55 11.15
N GLN A 64 12.97 -7.23 12.44
CA GLN A 64 14.28 -6.88 12.98
C GLN A 64 15.27 -8.05 12.86
N ARG A 65 14.85 -9.26 13.23
CA ARG A 65 15.68 -10.47 13.11
C ARG A 65 16.11 -10.74 11.66
N GLN A 66 15.23 -10.47 10.71
CA GLN A 66 15.48 -10.63 9.28
C GLN A 66 16.25 -9.46 8.65
N ARG A 67 16.58 -8.41 9.43
CA ARG A 67 17.17 -7.14 8.96
C ARG A 67 16.35 -6.34 7.96
N LEU A 68 15.23 -6.86 7.46
CA LEU A 68 14.28 -6.16 6.59
C LEU A 68 13.82 -4.81 7.15
N LEU A 69 13.70 -4.70 8.48
CA LEU A 69 13.33 -3.43 9.08
C LEU A 69 14.43 -2.38 8.89
N VAL A 70 15.70 -2.76 8.97
CA VAL A 70 16.83 -1.86 8.74
C VAL A 70 16.86 -1.44 7.28
N ASP A 71 16.73 -2.38 6.35
CA ASP A 71 16.76 -2.13 4.90
C ASP A 71 15.66 -1.17 4.43
N HIS A 72 14.55 -1.08 5.17
CA HIS A 72 13.45 -0.15 4.90
C HIS A 72 13.37 1.03 5.86
N THR A 73 14.37 1.22 6.73
CA THR A 73 14.44 2.40 7.61
C THR A 73 15.28 3.47 6.95
N VAL A 74 14.72 4.68 6.88
CA VAL A 74 15.44 5.89 6.47
C VAL A 74 16.11 6.51 7.69
N TYR A 75 17.39 6.79 7.55
CA TYR A 75 18.22 7.46 8.52
C TYR A 75 18.64 8.84 8.03
N GLU A 76 18.77 9.80 8.93
CA GLU A 76 19.19 11.17 8.62
C GLU A 76 20.44 11.55 9.41
N CYS A 77 21.43 12.11 8.72
CA CYS A 77 22.65 12.57 9.36
C CYS A 77 22.39 13.87 10.14
N PRO A 78 22.80 13.98 11.42
CA PRO A 78 22.59 15.21 12.19
C PRO A 78 23.45 16.39 11.72
N SER A 79 24.51 16.14 10.94
CA SER A 79 25.42 17.19 10.46
C SER A 79 25.05 17.71 9.08
N CYS A 80 24.96 16.83 8.07
CA CYS A 80 24.66 17.22 6.69
C CYS A 80 23.17 17.13 6.34
N GLN A 81 22.33 16.56 7.21
CA GLN A 81 20.88 16.38 7.00
C GLN A 81 20.50 15.53 5.79
N GLU A 82 21.49 14.88 5.16
CA GLU A 82 21.30 13.91 4.09
C GLU A 82 20.57 12.67 4.63
N ARG A 83 19.68 12.11 3.81
CA ARG A 83 18.85 10.94 4.13
C ARG A 83 19.35 9.70 3.39
N PHE A 84 19.48 8.59 4.11
CA PHE A 84 20.00 7.32 3.60
C PHE A 84 19.05 6.18 3.94
N LEU A 85 18.96 5.18 3.07
CA LEU A 85 18.14 3.99 3.29
C LEU A 85 19.00 2.84 3.83
N GLY A 86 18.68 2.31 5.00
CA GLY A 86 19.40 1.20 5.63
C GLY A 86 20.79 1.51 6.19
N GLU A 87 21.37 2.68 5.86
CA GLU A 87 22.69 3.09 6.33
C GLU A 87 22.63 3.86 7.64
N ARG A 88 23.18 3.26 8.70
CA ARG A 88 23.19 3.85 10.06
C ARG A 88 24.30 4.86 10.28
N ARG A 89 25.25 4.97 9.36
CA ARG A 89 26.38 5.90 9.41
C ARG A 89 26.41 6.67 8.11
N CYS A 90 26.56 7.98 8.20
CA CYS A 90 26.75 8.82 7.02
C CYS A 90 28.07 8.44 6.33
N PRO A 91 28.08 8.23 5.00
CA PRO A 91 29.29 7.90 4.26
C PRO A 91 30.31 9.06 4.25
N ASP A 92 29.84 10.31 4.33
CA ASP A 92 30.71 11.49 4.28
C ASP A 92 31.14 11.96 5.68
N CYS A 93 30.18 12.16 6.59
CA CYS A 93 30.48 12.66 7.94
C CYS A 93 30.94 11.56 8.90
N HIS A 94 30.71 10.28 8.57
CA HIS A 94 30.94 9.12 9.44
C HIS A 94 30.25 9.12 10.81
N LEU A 95 29.36 10.09 11.04
CA LEU A 95 28.51 10.18 12.22
C LEU A 95 27.38 9.16 12.18
N PHE A 96 26.92 8.76 13.35
CA PHE A 96 25.72 7.93 13.46
C PHE A 96 24.48 8.75 13.11
N ALA A 97 23.72 8.25 12.15
CA ALA A 97 22.48 8.85 11.70
C ALA A 97 21.31 8.43 12.61
N ARG A 98 20.31 9.31 12.75
CA ARG A 98 19.09 9.02 13.51
C ARG A 98 18.05 8.34 12.62
N ALA A 99 17.29 7.39 13.14
CA ALA A 99 16.18 6.78 12.41
C ALA A 99 15.02 7.78 12.31
N VAL A 100 14.59 8.11 11.09
CA VAL A 100 13.48 9.04 10.86
C VAL A 100 12.17 8.29 10.69
N GLY A 101 12.18 7.18 9.96
CA GLY A 101 10.97 6.40 9.72
C GLY A 101 11.18 5.31 8.68
N LEU A 102 10.08 4.68 8.26
CA LEU A 102 10.12 3.73 7.14
C LEU A 102 10.10 4.47 5.81
N GLY A 103 10.81 3.92 4.83
CA GLY A 103 10.91 4.48 3.51
C GLY A 103 11.49 3.50 2.49
N GLY A 104 11.75 4.02 1.30
CA GLY A 104 12.37 3.30 0.21
C GLY A 104 13.03 4.25 -0.78
N SER A 105 13.79 3.71 -1.72
CA SER A 105 14.33 4.48 -2.84
C SER A 105 13.39 4.38 -4.04
N CYS A 106 13.25 5.48 -4.79
CA CYS A 106 12.57 5.46 -6.07
C CYS A 106 13.36 4.59 -7.07
N PRO A 107 12.73 3.67 -7.82
CA PRO A 107 13.45 2.83 -8.79
C PRO A 107 14.00 3.62 -9.99
N ASP A 108 13.46 4.80 -10.28
CA ASP A 108 13.83 5.58 -11.46
C ASP A 108 14.92 6.64 -11.19
N CYS A 109 14.92 7.23 -10.00
CA CYS A 109 15.83 8.33 -9.64
C CYS A 109 16.62 8.11 -8.34
N GLU A 110 16.49 6.94 -7.72
CA GLU A 110 17.18 6.52 -6.49
C GLU A 110 16.97 7.45 -5.27
N THR A 111 16.12 8.46 -5.39
CA THR A 111 15.82 9.39 -4.31
C THR A 111 15.17 8.66 -3.15
N VAL A 112 15.66 8.91 -1.94
CA VAL A 112 15.12 8.33 -0.72
C VAL A 112 13.80 9.02 -0.35
N ILE A 113 12.73 8.23 -0.24
CA ILE A 113 11.38 8.71 0.06
C ILE A 113 10.89 8.10 1.37
N LEU A 114 10.37 8.94 2.27
CA LEU A 114 9.69 8.50 3.48
C LEU A 114 8.25 8.10 3.17
N LEU A 115 7.78 7.01 3.77
CA LEU A 115 6.37 6.64 3.68
C LEU A 115 5.45 7.72 4.26
N ALA A 116 5.90 8.42 5.31
CA ALA A 116 5.13 9.50 5.92
C ALA A 116 4.87 10.64 4.92
N ASP A 117 5.92 11.07 4.20
CA ASP A 117 5.83 12.12 3.18
C ASP A 117 4.89 11.69 2.03
N LEU A 118 5.02 10.42 1.59
CA LEU A 118 4.22 9.89 0.47
C LEU A 118 2.73 9.74 0.80
N LEU A 119 2.41 9.47 2.06
CA LEU A 119 1.06 9.27 2.57
C LEU A 119 0.49 10.54 3.22
N GLU A 120 1.22 11.65 3.16
CA GLU A 120 0.87 12.92 3.83
C GLU A 120 0.60 12.76 5.33
N LEU A 121 1.29 11.81 5.96
CA LEU A 121 1.19 11.49 7.39
C LEU A 121 2.14 12.37 8.21
N GLU A 122 2.02 13.68 8.05
CA GLU A 122 2.73 14.66 8.88
C GLU A 122 2.15 14.60 10.31
N GLY A 123 2.71 13.73 11.17
CA GLY A 123 2.26 13.64 12.57
C GLY A 123 2.61 12.37 13.33
N MET A 124 3.16 11.33 12.68
CA MET A 124 3.51 10.07 13.35
C MET A 124 5.02 9.93 13.57
N ALA A 125 5.66 10.92 14.20
CA ALA A 125 7.04 10.79 14.65
C ALA A 125 7.10 9.75 15.80
N PRO A 126 7.99 8.75 15.75
CA PRO A 126 8.19 7.86 16.89
C PRO A 126 8.87 8.61 18.03
N ALA A 127 8.29 8.53 19.23
CA ALA A 127 8.91 8.96 20.49
C ALA A 127 10.04 8.02 20.93
#